data_AF-A0A6I7NFF7-F1
#
_entry.id   AF-A0A6I7NFF7-F1
#
_cell.length_a   1.000
_cell.length_b   1.000
_cell.length_c   1.000
_cell.angle_alpha   90.00
_cell.angle_beta   90.00
_cell.angle_gamma   90.00
#
_symmetry.space_group_name_H-M   'P 1'
#
loop_
_entity.id
_entity.type
_entity.pdbx_description
1 polymer ?
#
loop_
_entity_poly.entity_id
_entity_poly.type
_entity_poly.pdbx_seq_one_letter_code
_entity_poly.pdbx_strand_id
1 'polypeptide(L)'
;MKSWFKSGAPWIWLNAGAVAICMIMVVGLLSLIAVRGFAHFWPADVAQVEVIDLDGNRTEILGEVVRSQTIPAAVAKDAGYLVPEGVEMVTRFLFKQGNRDQTGRDFAWYTEFGMGEFKYPENVWAIERREWGNFYGYPVSLTRDGIVLSVNDSDFWDAVQASVARSIELHDDIKRIERGQIGRINRGIEQLRLDRRSLDLREVEGAEREQAEARIAAEAERLDADYEVLRAELDLLYESTRRDSLRMRM
;
A
#
# COMPACT_ATOMS: atom_id res chain seq x y z
N MET A 1 2.53 -50.40 -45.32
CA MET A 1 3.35 -49.17 -45.11
C MET A 1 3.19 -48.12 -46.20
N LYS A 2 3.34 -48.42 -47.50
CA LYS A 2 3.20 -47.41 -48.59
C LYS A 2 1.83 -46.73 -48.69
N SER A 3 0.73 -47.38 -48.33
CA SER A 3 -0.63 -46.79 -48.36
C SER A 3 -0.86 -45.75 -47.25
N TRP A 4 -0.31 -45.99 -46.06
CA TRP A 4 -0.46 -45.10 -44.91
C TRP A 4 0.29 -43.78 -45.12
N PHE A 5 1.53 -43.82 -45.63
CA PHE A 5 2.25 -42.61 -46.00
C PHE A 5 1.60 -41.83 -47.15
N LYS A 6 0.97 -42.51 -48.11
CA LYS A 6 0.21 -41.86 -49.18
C LYS A 6 -1.14 -41.28 -48.74
N SER A 7 -1.69 -41.73 -47.60
CA SER A 7 -2.99 -41.27 -47.09
C SER A 7 -2.96 -39.88 -46.44
N GLY A 8 -1.77 -39.30 -46.22
CA GLY A 8 -1.63 -38.02 -45.51
C GLY A 8 -1.77 -38.11 -43.99
N ALA A 9 -2.31 -39.21 -43.47
CA ALA A 9 -2.52 -39.43 -42.04
C ALA A 9 -1.27 -39.20 -41.15
N PRO A 10 -0.04 -39.63 -41.53
CA PRO A 10 1.15 -39.38 -40.71
C PRO A 10 1.43 -37.88 -40.51
N TRP A 11 1.16 -37.05 -41.52
CA TRP A 11 1.35 -35.61 -41.45
C TRP A 11 0.31 -34.93 -40.56
N ILE A 12 -0.91 -35.45 -40.52
CA ILE A 12 -1.96 -34.98 -39.61
C ILE A 12 -1.57 -35.27 -38.16
N TRP A 13 -1.10 -36.49 -37.86
CA TRP A 13 -0.63 -36.85 -36.52
C TRP A 13 0.63 -36.08 -36.11
N LEU A 14 1.54 -35.80 -37.04
CA LEU A 14 2.72 -34.98 -36.78
C LEU A 14 2.33 -33.54 -36.43
N ASN A 15 1.40 -32.93 -37.19
CA ASN A 15 0.91 -31.58 -36.88
C ASN A 15 0.13 -31.55 -35.57
N ALA A 16 -0.76 -32.52 -35.32
CA ALA A 16 -1.48 -32.62 -34.05
C ALA A 16 -0.52 -32.81 -32.87
N GLY A 17 0.52 -33.63 -33.03
CA GLY A 17 1.59 -33.80 -32.04
C GLY A 17 2.41 -32.52 -31.82
N ALA A 18 2.77 -31.81 -32.89
CA ALA A 18 3.46 -30.53 -32.79
C ALA A 18 2.60 -29.47 -32.08
N VAL A 19 1.30 -29.38 -32.40
CA VAL A 19 0.36 -28.49 -31.71
C VAL A 19 0.21 -28.86 -30.24
N ALA A 20 0.13 -30.16 -29.91
CA ALA A 20 0.08 -30.61 -28.52
C ALA A 20 1.36 -30.24 -27.75
N ILE A 21 2.54 -30.41 -28.34
CA ILE A 21 3.81 -29.99 -27.74
C ILE A 21 3.86 -28.47 -27.57
N CYS A 22 3.44 -27.70 -28.57
CA CYS A 22 3.33 -26.24 -28.45
C CYS A 22 2.39 -25.82 -27.32
N MET A 23 1.25 -26.49 -27.17
CA MET A 23 0.30 -26.22 -26.07
C MET A 23 0.94 -26.52 -24.71
N ILE A 24 1.63 -27.67 -24.57
CA ILE A 24 2.36 -28.03 -23.34
C ILE A 24 3.45 -26.99 -23.04
N MET A 25 4.21 -26.54 -24.03
CA MET A 25 5.23 -25.50 -23.85
C MET A 25 4.62 -24.17 -23.40
N VAL A 26 3.53 -23.72 -24.03
CA VAL A 26 2.85 -22.48 -23.65
C VAL A 26 2.30 -22.57 -22.23
N VAL A 27 1.57 -23.63 -21.90
CA VAL A 27 1.05 -23.84 -20.55
C VAL A 27 2.18 -23.96 -19.54
N GLY A 28 3.24 -24.72 -19.84
CA GLY A 28 4.40 -24.87 -18.97
C GLY A 28 5.12 -23.54 -18.72
N LEU A 29 5.28 -22.71 -19.75
CA LEU A 29 5.87 -21.38 -19.62
C LEU A 29 4.97 -20.46 -18.77
N LEU A 30 3.65 -20.44 -19.02
CA LEU A 30 2.71 -19.66 -18.23
C LEU A 30 2.69 -20.10 -16.77
N SER A 31 2.70 -21.40 -16.48
CA SER A 31 2.78 -21.95 -15.13
C SER A 31 4.09 -21.58 -14.44
N LEU A 32 5.23 -21.65 -15.15
CA LEU A 32 6.53 -21.24 -14.60
C LEU A 32 6.54 -19.77 -14.22
N ILE A 33 6.03 -18.90 -15.11
CA ILE A 33 5.90 -17.46 -14.86
C ILE A 33 4.97 -17.21 -13.68
N ALA A 34 3.82 -17.88 -13.63
CA ALA A 34 2.87 -17.75 -12.54
C ALA A 34 3.51 -18.12 -11.19
N VAL A 35 4.15 -19.29 -11.07
CA VAL A 35 4.78 -19.73 -9.82
C VAL A 35 5.92 -18.79 -9.39
N ARG A 36 6.77 -18.38 -10.33
CA ARG A 36 7.86 -17.43 -10.05
C ARG A 36 7.35 -16.04 -9.68
N GLY A 37 6.23 -15.60 -10.27
CA GLY A 37 5.63 -14.30 -10.05
C GLY A 37 4.82 -14.22 -8.75
N PHE A 38 4.00 -15.23 -8.44
CA PHE A 38 3.15 -15.23 -7.26
C PHE A 38 3.92 -15.16 -5.95
N ALA A 39 5.12 -15.73 -5.89
CA ALA A 39 5.99 -15.63 -4.71
C ALA A 39 6.33 -14.16 -4.36
N HIS A 40 6.34 -13.25 -5.33
CA HIS A 40 6.59 -11.82 -5.08
C HIS A 40 5.37 -11.09 -4.47
N PHE A 41 4.16 -11.62 -4.69
CA PHE A 41 2.92 -11.07 -4.14
C PHE A 41 2.50 -11.75 -2.83
N TRP A 42 3.20 -12.81 -2.42
CA TRP A 42 2.92 -13.47 -1.16
C TRP A 42 3.59 -12.71 -0.01
N PRO A 43 2.88 -12.44 1.10
CA PRO A 43 3.47 -11.83 2.28
C PRO A 43 4.65 -12.65 2.78
N ALA A 44 5.81 -12.01 2.99
CA ALA A 44 6.95 -12.66 3.60
C ALA A 44 6.76 -12.78 5.12
N ASP A 45 7.39 -13.79 5.71
CA ASP A 45 7.37 -13.97 7.16
C ASP A 45 8.03 -12.79 7.87
N VAL A 46 7.42 -12.32 8.95
CA VAL A 46 7.96 -11.22 9.76
C VAL A 46 8.88 -11.81 10.82
N ALA A 47 10.18 -11.48 10.73
CA ALA A 47 11.17 -11.87 11.72
C ALA A 47 11.12 -10.92 12.91
N GLN A 48 11.27 -11.47 14.11
CA GLN A 48 11.51 -10.78 15.37
C GLN A 48 12.95 -11.05 15.80
N VAL A 49 13.74 -9.98 15.92
CA VAL A 49 15.18 -10.08 16.22
C VAL A 49 15.59 -8.99 17.22
N GLU A 50 16.26 -9.37 18.30
CA GLU A 50 16.92 -8.42 19.20
C GLU A 50 18.26 -8.00 18.59
N VAL A 51 18.51 -6.69 18.51
CA VAL A 51 19.80 -6.14 18.07
C VAL A 51 20.37 -5.26 19.15
N ILE A 52 21.64 -5.50 19.47
CA ILE A 52 22.44 -4.71 20.41
C ILE A 52 23.32 -3.76 19.60
N ASP A 53 23.16 -2.46 19.82
CA ASP A 53 23.98 -1.44 19.17
C ASP A 53 25.36 -1.27 19.85
N LEU A 54 26.15 -0.33 19.32
CA LEU A 54 27.48 0.02 19.82
C LEU A 54 27.48 0.52 21.27
N ASP A 55 26.40 1.18 21.69
CA ASP A 55 26.25 1.74 23.02
C ASP A 55 25.66 0.71 24.01
N GLY A 56 25.40 -0.51 23.53
CA GLY A 56 24.79 -1.60 24.32
C GLY A 56 23.27 -1.49 24.43
N ASN A 57 22.63 -0.58 23.69
CA ASN A 57 21.18 -0.47 23.67
C ASN A 57 20.59 -1.66 22.91
N ARG A 58 19.60 -2.30 23.55
CA ARG A 58 18.84 -3.39 22.96
C ARG A 58 17.63 -2.81 22.26
N THR A 59 17.49 -3.12 20.99
CA THR A 59 16.32 -2.78 20.19
C THR A 59 15.74 -4.05 19.61
N GLU A 60 14.43 -4.23 19.74
CA GLU A 60 13.71 -5.29 19.07
C GLU A 60 13.28 -4.82 17.68
N ILE A 61 13.56 -5.64 16.68
CA ILE A 61 13.23 -5.39 15.28
C ILE A 61 12.14 -6.38 14.87
N LEU A 62 11.04 -5.86 14.35
CA LEU A 62 10.03 -6.62 13.61
C LEU A 62 10.09 -6.22 12.13
N GLY A 63 10.40 -7.17 11.26
CA GLY A 63 10.46 -6.88 9.83
C GLY A 63 10.74 -8.10 8.95
N GLU A 64 10.55 -7.91 7.64
CA GLU A 64 10.85 -8.93 6.63
C GLU A 64 12.35 -8.90 6.31
N VAL A 65 13.00 -10.06 6.29
CA VAL A 65 14.41 -10.18 5.86
C VAL A 65 14.44 -10.22 4.34
N VAL A 66 14.79 -9.10 3.71
CA VAL A 66 14.72 -8.96 2.25
C VAL A 66 15.96 -9.53 1.58
N ARG A 67 17.13 -9.31 2.20
CA ARG A 67 18.42 -9.65 1.58
C ARG A 67 19.50 -9.78 2.64
N SER A 68 20.43 -10.70 2.45
CA SER A 68 21.73 -10.69 3.13
C SER A 68 22.86 -10.34 2.15
N GLN A 69 23.93 -9.76 2.67
CA GLN A 69 25.14 -9.45 1.91
C GLN A 69 26.36 -9.60 2.80
N THR A 70 27.34 -10.37 2.35
CA THR A 70 28.66 -10.43 2.98
C THR A 70 29.58 -9.38 2.34
N ILE A 71 30.15 -8.50 3.16
CA ILE A 71 31.03 -7.41 2.75
C ILE A 71 32.36 -7.49 3.51
N PRO A 72 33.47 -6.94 2.97
CA PRO A 72 34.72 -6.86 3.71
C PRO A 72 34.56 -6.04 5.00
N ALA A 73 35.26 -6.43 6.05
CA ALA A 73 35.25 -5.74 7.34
C ALA A 73 35.64 -4.26 7.23
N ALA A 74 36.54 -3.91 6.31
CA ALA A 74 36.89 -2.51 6.04
C ALA A 74 35.67 -1.69 5.59
N VAL A 75 34.86 -2.22 4.66
CA VAL A 75 33.64 -1.56 4.17
C VAL A 75 32.59 -1.45 5.27
N ALA A 76 32.47 -2.47 6.12
CA ALA A 76 31.55 -2.43 7.26
C ALA A 76 31.97 -1.36 8.29
N LYS A 77 33.27 -1.25 8.59
CA LYS A 77 33.82 -0.21 9.48
C LYS A 77 33.63 1.20 8.91
N ASP A 78 33.87 1.40 7.62
CA ASP A 78 33.65 2.69 6.94
C ASP A 78 32.17 3.11 6.97
N ALA A 79 31.26 2.14 6.96
CA ALA A 79 29.82 2.36 7.11
C ALA A 79 29.38 2.58 8.57
N GLY A 80 30.30 2.57 9.54
CA GLY A 80 30.05 2.83 10.95
C GLY A 80 29.60 1.61 11.77
N TYR A 81 29.72 0.38 11.25
CA TYR A 81 29.36 -0.84 12.00
C TYR A 81 30.46 -1.29 12.95
N LEU A 82 30.06 -1.88 14.09
CA LEU A 82 30.98 -2.61 14.96
C LEU A 82 31.43 -3.90 14.27
N VAL A 83 32.74 -4.06 14.12
CA VAL A 83 33.33 -5.29 13.60
C VAL A 83 34.42 -5.75 14.56
N PRO A 84 34.27 -6.93 15.19
CA PRO A 84 35.28 -7.48 16.09
C PRO A 84 36.66 -7.58 15.44
N GLU A 85 37.71 -7.54 16.26
CA GLU A 85 39.07 -7.77 15.77
C GLU A 85 39.22 -9.19 15.21
N GLY A 86 40.03 -9.33 14.15
CA GLY A 86 40.25 -10.61 13.46
C GLY A 86 39.16 -11.02 12.48
N VAL A 87 38.07 -10.26 12.34
CA VAL A 87 37.04 -10.51 11.32
C VAL A 87 37.42 -9.86 10.00
N GLU A 88 37.46 -10.63 8.92
CA GLU A 88 37.75 -10.15 7.56
C GLU A 88 36.49 -9.84 6.74
N MET A 89 35.41 -10.59 6.99
CA MET A 89 34.15 -10.51 6.25
C MET A 89 32.99 -10.43 7.23
N VAL A 90 31.99 -9.61 6.89
CA VAL A 90 30.84 -9.32 7.73
C VAL A 90 29.57 -9.54 6.93
N THR A 91 28.64 -10.32 7.46
CA THR A 91 27.30 -10.43 6.89
C THR A 91 26.40 -9.35 7.48
N ARG A 92 25.69 -8.62 6.60
CA ARG A 92 24.61 -7.72 6.97
C ARG A 92 23.30 -8.15 6.35
N PHE A 93 22.21 -7.87 7.04
CA PHE A 93 20.85 -8.19 6.65
C PHE A 93 20.06 -6.91 6.44
N LEU A 94 19.38 -6.81 5.31
CA LEU A 94 18.45 -5.75 4.99
C LEU A 94 17.07 -6.17 5.48
N PHE A 95 16.59 -5.48 6.50
CA PHE A 95 15.22 -5.63 6.97
C PHE A 95 14.34 -4.59 6.29
N LYS A 96 13.20 -5.02 5.76
CA LYS A 96 12.07 -4.15 5.50
C LYS A 96 11.24 -4.09 6.78
N GLN A 97 11.38 -2.99 7.49
CA GLN A 97 10.69 -2.73 8.74
C GLN A 97 9.37 -2.00 8.45
N GLY A 98 8.42 -2.20 9.35
CA GLY A 98 7.18 -1.44 9.36
C GLY A 98 7.32 -0.16 10.18
N ASN A 99 6.18 0.47 10.43
CA ASN A 99 6.01 1.46 11.48
C ASN A 99 6.91 2.70 11.23
N ARG A 100 6.97 3.14 9.97
CA ARG A 100 7.80 4.28 9.53
C ARG A 100 7.50 5.59 10.25
N ASP A 101 6.28 5.75 10.77
CA ASP A 101 5.89 6.83 11.67
C ASP A 101 6.71 6.87 12.97
N GLN A 102 7.25 5.73 13.41
CA GLN A 102 8.08 5.61 14.62
C GLN A 102 9.57 5.49 14.28
N THR A 103 9.91 4.71 13.25
CA THR A 103 11.30 4.39 12.89
C THR A 103 11.91 5.38 11.89
N GLY A 104 11.08 6.16 11.18
CA GLY A 104 11.48 7.10 10.14
C GLY A 104 11.89 6.48 8.80
N ARG A 105 12.00 5.15 8.70
CA ARG A 105 12.50 4.44 7.50
C ARG A 105 11.87 3.06 7.32
N ASP A 106 11.64 2.68 6.07
CA ASP A 106 11.09 1.36 5.70
C ASP A 106 12.17 0.28 5.60
N PHE A 107 13.44 0.67 5.42
CA PHE A 107 14.55 -0.27 5.23
C PHE A 107 15.72 0.11 6.13
N ALA A 108 16.30 -0.88 6.80
CA ALA A 108 17.56 -0.69 7.49
C ALA A 108 18.45 -1.93 7.43
N TRP A 109 19.75 -1.68 7.42
CA TRP A 109 20.79 -2.70 7.44
C TRP A 109 21.27 -2.91 8.87
N TYR A 110 21.35 -4.18 9.27
CA TYR A 110 21.93 -4.62 10.53
C TYR A 110 22.98 -5.69 10.26
N THR A 111 24.10 -5.62 10.96
CA THR A 111 25.15 -6.65 10.88
C THR A 111 24.76 -7.86 11.70
N GLU A 112 25.36 -9.01 11.39
CA GLU A 112 25.26 -10.23 12.22
C GLU A 112 25.81 -10.02 13.63
N PHE A 113 26.73 -9.06 13.83
CA PHE A 113 27.22 -8.69 15.15
C PHE A 113 26.17 -7.92 15.94
N GLY A 114 25.96 -8.36 17.19
CA GLY A 114 24.92 -7.82 18.07
C GLY A 114 23.51 -8.33 17.75
N MET A 115 23.36 -9.16 16.70
CA MET A 115 22.07 -9.71 16.29
C MET A 115 21.77 -11.02 17.03
N GLY A 116 20.59 -11.08 17.64
CA GLY A 116 20.07 -12.27 18.30
C GLY A 116 19.52 -13.31 17.32
N GLU A 117 18.82 -14.30 17.88
CA GLU A 117 18.15 -15.35 17.12
C GLU A 117 16.98 -14.78 16.31
N PHE A 118 16.81 -15.28 15.08
CA PHE A 118 15.67 -14.96 14.23
C PHE A 118 14.48 -15.80 14.65
N LYS A 119 13.45 -15.13 15.19
CA LYS A 119 12.19 -15.75 15.56
C LYS A 119 11.10 -15.36 14.57
N TYR A 120 10.17 -16.27 14.30
CA TYR A 120 9.03 -16.04 13.41
C TYR A 120 7.74 -16.34 14.17
N PRO A 121 7.23 -15.37 14.96
CA PRO A 121 6.07 -15.61 15.81
C PRO A 121 4.78 -15.66 14.96
N GLU A 122 3.93 -16.66 15.21
CA GLU A 122 2.69 -16.87 14.45
C GLU A 122 1.64 -15.75 14.66
N ASN A 123 1.76 -14.99 15.75
CA ASN A 123 0.80 -13.96 16.16
C ASN A 123 1.21 -12.53 15.79
N VAL A 124 2.28 -12.34 15.01
CA VAL A 124 2.61 -11.04 14.44
C VAL A 124 1.66 -10.74 13.28
N TRP A 125 1.08 -9.56 13.29
CA TRP A 125 0.23 -9.07 12.22
C TRP A 125 0.97 -8.05 11.36
N ALA A 126 0.76 -8.17 10.06
CA ALA A 126 1.13 -7.15 9.07
C ALA A 126 -0.13 -6.42 8.62
N ILE A 127 -0.19 -5.12 8.89
CA ILE A 127 -1.30 -4.26 8.46
C ILE A 127 -0.77 -3.20 7.51
N GLU A 128 -1.22 -3.22 6.26
CA GLU A 128 -0.95 -2.14 5.33
C GLU A 128 -1.77 -0.91 5.70
N ARG A 129 -1.09 0.21 5.98
CA ARG A 129 -1.74 1.49 6.25
C ARG A 129 -1.68 2.37 5.01
N ARG A 130 -2.65 3.27 4.88
CA ARG A 130 -2.70 4.25 3.79
C ARG A 130 -1.53 5.24 3.81
N GLU A 131 -1.04 5.53 5.01
CA GLU A 131 0.15 6.35 5.23
C GLU A 131 1.22 5.50 5.94
N TRP A 132 2.49 5.78 5.66
CA TRP A 132 3.62 5.16 6.36
C TRP A 132 3.76 3.64 6.17
N GLY A 133 3.13 3.07 5.13
CA GLY A 133 3.30 1.69 4.71
C GLY A 133 2.82 0.65 5.73
N ASN A 134 3.53 -0.47 5.80
CA ASN A 134 3.16 -1.58 6.68
C ASN A 134 3.37 -1.23 8.16
N PHE A 135 2.47 -1.72 8.99
CA PHE A 135 2.63 -1.82 10.42
C PHE A 135 2.84 -3.30 10.77
N TYR A 136 3.93 -3.60 11.48
CA TYR A 136 4.17 -4.90 12.09
C TYR A 136 4.00 -4.79 13.60
N GLY A 137 3.32 -5.77 14.20
CA GLY A 137 3.18 -5.86 15.64
C GLY A 137 2.13 -6.86 16.07
N TYR A 138 1.83 -6.86 17.36
CA TYR A 138 0.91 -7.80 18.00
C TYR A 138 -0.43 -7.11 18.27
N PRO A 139 -1.56 -7.70 17.84
CA PRO A 139 -2.88 -7.17 18.20
C PRO A 139 -3.09 -7.24 19.72
N VAL A 140 -3.68 -6.19 20.28
CA VAL A 140 -3.99 -6.10 21.72
C VAL A 140 -5.49 -6.04 21.94
N SER A 141 -6.16 -5.08 21.30
CA SER A 141 -7.59 -4.86 21.48
C SER A 141 -8.18 -4.06 20.32
N LEU A 142 -9.48 -4.23 20.08
CA LEU A 142 -10.26 -3.47 19.12
C LEU A 142 -11.31 -2.70 19.90
N THR A 143 -11.35 -1.38 19.76
CA THR A 143 -12.49 -0.59 20.23
C THR A 143 -13.41 -0.38 19.06
N ARG A 144 -14.68 -0.80 19.18
CA ARG A 144 -15.72 -0.64 18.17
C ARG A 144 -16.94 -0.01 18.84
N ASP A 145 -17.29 1.19 18.41
CA ASP A 145 -18.46 1.91 18.94
C ASP A 145 -18.44 2.03 20.48
N GLY A 146 -17.26 2.28 21.03
CA GLY A 146 -17.01 2.35 22.48
C GLY A 146 -16.89 1.00 23.20
N ILE A 147 -17.17 -0.12 22.54
CA ILE A 147 -17.01 -1.47 23.09
C ILE A 147 -15.60 -1.97 22.82
N VAL A 148 -14.90 -2.43 23.86
CA VAL A 148 -13.55 -2.98 23.74
C VAL A 148 -13.60 -4.50 23.65
N LEU A 149 -13.08 -5.05 22.56
CA LEU A 149 -12.83 -6.48 22.35
C LEU A 149 -11.34 -6.78 22.57
N SER A 150 -11.05 -7.84 23.32
CA SER A 150 -9.72 -8.35 23.57
C SER A 150 -9.26 -9.26 22.42
N VAL A 151 -7.96 -9.33 22.17
CA VAL A 151 -7.38 -10.28 21.20
C VAL A 151 -7.75 -11.75 21.47
N ASN A 152 -8.07 -12.09 22.73
CA ASN A 152 -8.45 -13.44 23.13
C ASN A 152 -9.93 -13.75 22.92
N ASP A 153 -10.75 -12.76 22.53
CA ASP A 153 -12.17 -12.96 22.28
C ASP A 153 -12.35 -13.71 20.94
N SER A 154 -13.26 -14.68 20.90
CA SER A 154 -13.44 -15.55 19.73
C SER A 154 -13.89 -14.81 18.47
N ASP A 155 -14.56 -13.67 18.63
CA ASP A 155 -15.07 -12.82 17.56
C ASP A 155 -14.10 -11.67 17.19
N PHE A 156 -12.93 -11.60 17.84
CA PHE A 156 -11.97 -10.51 17.64
C PHE A 156 -11.54 -10.36 16.17
N TRP A 157 -11.16 -11.47 15.53
CA TRP A 157 -10.71 -11.46 14.14
C TRP A 157 -11.81 -10.98 13.18
N ASP A 158 -13.01 -11.54 13.31
CA ASP A 158 -14.14 -11.18 12.47
C ASP A 158 -14.54 -9.71 12.68
N ALA A 159 -14.47 -9.21 13.93
CA ALA A 159 -14.73 -7.82 14.26
C ALA A 159 -13.67 -6.88 13.66
N VAL A 160 -12.39 -7.26 13.65
CA VAL A 160 -11.33 -6.51 12.97
C VAL A 160 -11.60 -6.46 11.47
N GLN A 161 -11.88 -7.60 10.83
CA GLN A 161 -12.15 -7.66 9.39
C GLN A 161 -13.35 -6.80 9.00
N ALA A 162 -14.43 -6.83 9.78
CA ALA A 162 -15.59 -5.97 9.56
C ALA A 162 -15.24 -4.47 9.71
N SER A 163 -14.38 -4.12 10.67
CA SER A 163 -13.93 -2.74 10.89
C SER A 163 -13.03 -2.25 9.75
N VAL A 164 -12.16 -3.12 9.22
CA VAL A 164 -11.32 -2.83 8.06
C VAL A 164 -12.18 -2.63 6.81
N ALA A 165 -13.13 -3.53 6.54
CA ALA A 165 -14.04 -3.41 5.39
C ALA A 165 -14.80 -2.08 5.42
N ARG A 166 -15.37 -1.71 6.57
CA ARG A 166 -16.02 -0.42 6.76
C ARG A 166 -15.08 0.77 6.56
N SER A 167 -13.84 0.69 7.05
CA SER A 167 -12.84 1.76 6.85
C SER A 167 -12.49 1.95 5.38
N ILE A 168 -12.48 0.88 4.59
CA ILE A 168 -12.30 0.93 3.14
C ILE A 168 -13.51 1.62 2.47
N GLU A 169 -14.73 1.22 2.80
CA GLU A 169 -15.96 1.84 2.26
C GLU A 169 -16.03 3.34 2.57
N LEU A 170 -15.83 3.73 3.83
CA LEU A 170 -15.83 5.14 4.25
C LEU A 170 -14.79 5.96 3.48
N HIS A 171 -13.60 5.40 3.25
CA HIS A 171 -12.58 6.07 2.47
C HIS A 171 -13.00 6.25 1.01
N ASP A 172 -13.61 5.24 0.41
CA ASP A 172 -14.06 5.29 -0.98
C ASP A 172 -15.21 6.31 -1.15
N ASP A 173 -16.11 6.41 -0.18
CA ASP A 173 -17.15 7.45 -0.13
C ASP A 173 -16.54 8.85 -0.04
N ILE A 174 -15.61 9.08 0.90
CA ILE A 174 -14.88 10.35 1.04
C ILE A 174 -14.19 10.71 -0.29
N LYS A 175 -13.47 9.76 -0.89
CA LYS A 175 -12.78 9.96 -2.18
C LYS A 175 -13.71 10.31 -3.31
N ARG A 176 -14.89 9.70 -3.37
CA ARG A 176 -15.91 9.96 -4.39
C ARG A 176 -16.41 11.40 -4.28
N ILE A 177 -16.66 11.89 -3.08
CA ILE A 177 -17.12 13.26 -2.85
C ILE A 177 -16.01 14.25 -3.20
N GLU A 178 -14.81 14.07 -2.64
CA GLU A 178 -13.66 14.97 -2.83
C GLU A 178 -13.25 15.10 -4.31
N ARG A 179 -12.99 13.96 -4.97
CA ARG A 179 -12.48 13.97 -6.35
C ARG A 179 -13.60 14.12 -7.38
N GLY A 180 -14.79 13.61 -7.07
CA GLY A 180 -15.92 13.60 -7.98
C GLY A 180 -16.74 14.89 -7.89
N GLN A 181 -17.50 15.04 -6.80
CA GLN A 181 -18.48 16.12 -6.66
C GLN A 181 -17.81 17.47 -6.42
N ILE A 182 -16.94 17.58 -5.42
CA ILE A 182 -16.19 18.81 -5.13
C ILE A 182 -15.26 19.16 -6.30
N GLY A 183 -14.62 18.16 -6.91
CA GLY A 183 -13.84 18.35 -8.14
C GLY A 183 -14.65 18.95 -9.31
N ARG A 184 -15.95 18.66 -9.43
CA ARG A 184 -16.83 19.33 -10.42
C ARG A 184 -17.13 20.77 -10.04
N ILE A 185 -17.42 21.03 -8.76
CA ILE A 185 -17.67 22.38 -8.25
C ILE A 185 -16.46 23.28 -8.49
N ASN A 186 -15.26 22.82 -8.14
CA ASN A 186 -14.01 23.56 -8.34
C ASN A 186 -13.78 23.90 -9.82
N ARG A 187 -14.11 22.98 -10.74
CA ARG A 187 -14.06 23.27 -12.19
C ARG A 187 -15.09 24.33 -12.60
N GLY A 188 -16.29 24.31 -12.01
CA GLY A 188 -17.32 25.32 -12.23
C GLY A 188 -16.86 26.71 -11.77
N ILE A 189 -16.31 26.80 -10.55
CA ILE A 189 -15.76 28.05 -10.00
C ILE A 189 -14.63 28.59 -10.88
N GLU A 190 -13.72 27.70 -11.33
CA GLU A 190 -12.65 28.11 -12.23
C GLU A 190 -13.19 28.61 -13.57
N GLN A 191 -14.23 27.97 -14.12
CA GLN A 191 -14.89 28.46 -15.34
C GLN A 191 -15.47 29.86 -15.16
N LEU A 192 -16.15 30.12 -14.03
CA LEU A 192 -16.66 31.46 -13.71
C LEU A 192 -15.54 32.51 -13.62
N ARG A 193 -14.39 32.13 -13.07
CA ARG A 193 -13.20 33.00 -13.01
C ARG A 193 -12.68 33.32 -14.41
N LEU A 194 -12.63 32.32 -15.29
CA LEU A 194 -12.22 32.48 -16.70
C LEU A 194 -13.22 33.33 -17.49
N ASP A 195 -14.52 33.16 -17.25
CA ASP A 195 -15.57 33.96 -17.87
C ASP A 195 -15.41 35.44 -17.50
N ARG A 196 -15.18 35.73 -16.21
CA ARG A 196 -14.91 37.09 -15.74
C ARG A 196 -13.66 37.67 -16.41
N ARG A 197 -12.58 36.88 -16.48
CA ARG A 197 -11.34 37.27 -17.16
C ARG A 197 -11.56 37.54 -18.65
N SER A 198 -12.42 36.77 -19.32
CA SER A 198 -12.76 36.97 -20.72
C SER A 198 -13.51 38.28 -20.95
N LEU A 199 -14.42 38.65 -20.05
CA LEU A 199 -15.11 39.94 -20.11
C LEU A 199 -14.12 41.11 -19.97
N ASP A 200 -13.15 40.98 -19.05
CA ASP A 200 -12.10 42.00 -18.87
C ASP A 200 -11.24 42.15 -20.14
N LEU A 201 -10.83 41.04 -20.74
CA LEU A 201 -10.01 41.03 -21.97
C LEU A 201 -10.74 41.58 -23.20
N ARG A 202 -12.06 41.48 -23.22
CA ARG A 202 -12.91 42.01 -24.31
C ARG A 202 -13.41 43.43 -24.06
N GLU A 203 -13.03 44.04 -22.94
CA GLU A 203 -13.45 45.40 -22.55
C GLU A 203 -14.99 45.56 -22.60
N VAL A 204 -15.73 44.53 -22.16
CA VAL A 204 -17.20 44.56 -22.12
C VAL A 204 -17.66 45.48 -21.00
N GLU A 205 -18.49 46.47 -21.32
CA GLU A 205 -18.97 47.51 -20.40
C GLU A 205 -20.50 47.68 -20.43
N GLY A 206 -21.02 48.48 -19.49
CA GLY A 206 -22.43 48.85 -19.42
C GLY A 206 -23.36 47.67 -19.12
N ALA A 207 -24.57 47.71 -19.69
CA ALA A 207 -25.62 46.74 -19.38
C ALA A 207 -25.24 45.29 -19.70
N GLU A 208 -24.39 45.05 -20.70
CA GLU A 208 -23.91 43.70 -21.03
C GLU A 208 -23.02 43.15 -19.90
N ARG A 209 -22.12 43.99 -19.35
CA ARG A 209 -21.24 43.60 -18.24
C ARG A 209 -22.04 43.32 -16.98
N GLU A 210 -22.99 44.19 -16.63
CA GLU A 210 -23.83 44.02 -15.44
C GLU A 210 -24.63 42.71 -15.49
N GLN A 211 -25.22 42.39 -16.65
CA GLN A 211 -25.96 41.13 -16.83
C GLN A 211 -25.05 39.90 -16.71
N ALA A 212 -23.83 39.97 -17.26
CA ALA A 212 -22.87 38.87 -17.16
C ALA A 212 -22.37 38.67 -15.73
N GLU A 213 -22.07 39.76 -15.00
CA GLU A 213 -21.67 39.68 -13.59
C GLU A 213 -22.79 39.16 -12.69
N ALA A 214 -24.04 39.58 -12.93
CA ALA A 214 -25.20 39.05 -12.21
C ALA A 214 -25.37 37.54 -12.42
N ARG A 215 -25.19 37.06 -13.65
CA ARG A 215 -25.20 35.61 -13.95
C ARG A 215 -24.07 34.86 -13.26
N ILE A 216 -22.86 35.40 -13.29
CA ILE A 216 -21.70 34.79 -12.63
C ILE A 216 -21.92 34.71 -11.12
N ALA A 217 -22.44 35.78 -10.50
CA ALA A 217 -22.73 35.82 -9.08
C ALA A 217 -23.80 34.77 -8.68
N ALA A 218 -24.89 34.66 -9.44
CA ALA A 218 -25.94 33.67 -9.18
C ALA A 218 -25.42 32.24 -9.31
N GLU A 219 -24.57 31.95 -10.31
CA GLU A 219 -23.97 30.63 -10.48
C GLU A 219 -22.96 30.31 -9.37
N ALA A 220 -22.17 31.29 -8.95
CA ALA A 220 -21.24 31.15 -7.83
C ALA A 220 -21.98 30.81 -6.53
N GLU A 221 -23.07 31.53 -6.23
CA GLU A 221 -23.90 31.27 -5.05
C GLU A 221 -24.49 29.85 -5.06
N ARG A 222 -24.91 29.35 -6.23
CA ARG A 222 -25.38 27.96 -6.36
C ARG A 222 -24.26 26.95 -6.09
N LEU A 223 -23.07 27.16 -6.67
CA LEU A 223 -21.93 26.29 -6.49
C LEU A 223 -21.44 26.27 -5.03
N ASP A 224 -21.48 27.42 -4.35
CA ASP A 224 -21.15 27.54 -2.93
C ASP A 224 -22.18 26.79 -2.06
N ALA A 225 -23.48 26.91 -2.37
CA ALA A 225 -24.53 26.16 -1.67
C ALA A 225 -24.37 24.64 -1.85
N ASP A 226 -24.08 24.18 -3.07
CA ASP A 226 -23.81 22.76 -3.35
C ASP A 226 -22.56 22.27 -2.60
N TYR A 227 -21.53 23.11 -2.48
CA TYR A 227 -20.32 22.79 -1.74
C TYR A 227 -20.58 22.59 -0.25
N GLU A 228 -21.35 23.49 0.38
CA GLU A 228 -21.65 23.39 1.82
C GLU A 228 -22.44 22.12 2.17
N VAL A 229 -23.32 21.64 1.28
CA VAL A 229 -24.01 20.35 1.46
C VAL A 229 -23.00 19.19 1.48
N LEU A 230 -22.07 19.16 0.52
CA LEU A 230 -21.05 18.11 0.44
C LEU A 230 -20.06 18.17 1.59
N ARG A 231 -19.75 19.37 2.08
CA ARG A 231 -18.90 19.57 3.23
C ARG A 231 -19.51 18.97 4.49
N ALA A 232 -20.80 19.22 4.73
CA ALA A 232 -21.51 18.62 5.87
C ALA A 232 -21.54 17.09 5.79
N GLU A 233 -21.70 16.53 4.58
CA GLU A 233 -21.62 15.08 4.36
C GLU A 233 -20.22 14.52 4.66
N LEU A 234 -19.16 15.21 4.20
CA LEU A 234 -17.78 14.82 4.50
C LEU A 234 -17.47 14.86 6.00
N ASP A 235 -17.95 15.88 6.72
CA ASP A 235 -17.73 16.00 8.16
C ASP A 235 -18.29 14.78 8.91
N LEU A 236 -19.51 14.34 8.55
CA LEU A 236 -20.13 13.12 9.11
C LEU A 236 -19.32 11.85 8.77
N LEU A 237 -18.82 11.73 7.55
CA LEU A 237 -17.98 10.59 7.15
C LEU A 237 -16.67 10.58 7.93
N TYR A 238 -16.00 11.73 8.08
CA TYR A 238 -14.77 11.85 8.85
C TYR A 238 -14.98 11.53 10.33
N GLU A 239 -16.08 11.96 10.95
CA GLU A 239 -16.43 11.55 12.32
C GLU A 239 -16.63 10.03 12.41
N SER A 240 -17.33 9.45 11.43
CA SER A 240 -17.58 8.01 11.33
C SER A 240 -16.28 7.17 11.31
N THR A 241 -15.21 7.70 10.70
CA THR A 241 -13.90 7.00 10.68
C THR A 241 -13.30 6.79 12.07
N ARG A 242 -13.67 7.60 13.08
CA ARG A 242 -13.11 7.54 14.44
C ARG A 242 -13.78 6.50 15.35
N ARG A 243 -14.89 5.90 14.90
CA ARG A 243 -15.68 4.93 15.69
C ARG A 243 -14.87 3.68 16.09
N ASP A 244 -14.01 3.22 15.18
CA ASP A 244 -13.26 1.96 15.34
C ASP A 244 -11.77 2.26 15.49
N SER A 245 -11.10 1.61 16.45
CA SER A 245 -9.64 1.71 16.62
C SER A 245 -9.03 0.38 17.04
N LEU A 246 -8.04 -0.08 16.28
CA LEU A 246 -7.24 -1.25 16.60
C LEU A 246 -5.98 -0.83 17.35
N ARG A 247 -5.78 -1.36 18.55
CA ARG A 247 -4.55 -1.20 19.32
C ARG A 247 -3.62 -2.36 19.02
N MET A 248 -2.40 -2.01 18.65
CA MET A 248 -1.31 -2.96 18.46
C MET A 248 -0.12 -2.58 19.33
N ARG A 249 0.66 -3.59 19.74
CA ARG A 249 1.92 -3.44 20.45
C ARG A 249 3.06 -3.77 19.48
N MET A 250 4.05 -2.90 19.40
CA MET A 250 5.33 -3.21 18.75
C MET A 250 6.12 -4.15 19.65
#